data_AF-A0A0F9C3F8-F1
#
_entry.id   AF-A0A0F9C3F8-F1
#
_cell.length_a   1.000
_cell.length_b   1.000
_cell.length_c   1.000
_cell.angle_alpha   90.00
_cell.angle_beta   90.00
_cell.angle_gamma   90.00
#
_symmetry.space_group_name_H-M   'P 1'
#
loop_
_entity.id
_entity.type
_entity.pdbx_description
1 polymer ?
#
loop_
_entity_poly.entity_id
_entity_poly.type
_entity_poly.pdbx_seq_one_letter_code
_entity_poly.pdbx_strand_id
1 'polypeptide(L)'
;MKEQIQVHRIQTGMRIEKRILKVLKALAEYLDMTLGDLIEGIVLHVFEGKAPFDDKFLKKIEEIKRVYELDLDYTHSHKLIEKKSK
;
A
#
# COMPACT_ATOMS: atom_id res chain seq x y z
N MET A 1 13.86 21.27 2.08
CA MET A 1 12.68 20.78 2.85
C MET A 1 12.08 19.61 2.09
N LYS A 2 11.88 18.44 2.71
CA LYS A 2 11.20 17.32 2.04
C LYS A 2 9.76 17.74 1.77
N GLU A 3 9.31 17.65 0.52
CA GLU A 3 7.93 17.90 0.14
C GLU A 3 7.03 16.90 0.87
N GLN A 4 6.13 17.42 1.73
CA GLN A 4 5.25 16.61 2.56
C GLN A 4 3.93 16.38 1.82
N ILE A 5 3.47 15.14 1.80
CA ILE A 5 2.29 14.75 1.01
C ILE A 5 1.13 14.53 1.94
N GLN A 6 0.08 15.33 1.75
CA GLN A 6 -1.14 15.20 2.55
C GLN A 6 -1.92 13.97 2.11
N VAL A 7 -2.24 13.13 3.08
CA VAL A 7 -3.05 11.94 2.88
C VAL A 7 -4.14 11.82 3.93
N HIS A 8 -5.16 11.03 3.62
CA HIS A 8 -6.19 10.65 4.57
C HIS A 8 -5.91 9.24 5.08
N ARG A 9 -5.79 9.08 6.41
CA ARG A 9 -5.60 7.77 7.03
C ARG A 9 -6.90 7.25 7.63
N ILE A 10 -7.04 5.93 7.65
CA ILE A 10 -8.13 5.23 8.32
C ILE A 10 -7.57 4.49 9.53
N GLN A 11 -8.32 4.53 10.64
CA GLN A 11 -8.03 3.70 11.79
C GLN A 11 -8.41 2.24 11.51
N THR A 12 -7.45 1.34 11.64
CA THR A 12 -7.65 -0.11 11.65
C THR A 12 -6.96 -0.69 12.89
N GLY A 13 -6.34 -1.87 12.81
CA GLY A 13 -5.31 -2.28 13.79
C GLY A 13 -4.10 -1.33 13.79
N MET A 14 -3.90 -0.56 12.72
CA MET A 14 -2.96 0.56 12.63
C MET A 14 -3.54 1.74 11.83
N ARG A 15 -3.00 2.95 11.99
CA ARG A 15 -3.34 4.09 11.10
C ARG A 15 -2.59 3.97 9.78
N ILE A 16 -3.32 3.72 8.71
CA ILE A 16 -2.78 3.52 7.37
C ILE A 16 -3.46 4.45 6.36
N GLU A 17 -2.75 4.82 5.30
CA GLU A 17 -3.32 5.61 4.22
C GLU A 17 -4.48 4.86 3.54
N LYS A 18 -5.58 5.57 3.28
CA LYS A 18 -6.85 5.00 2.82
C LYS A 18 -6.74 4.26 1.50
N ARG A 19 -6.06 4.82 0.50
CA ARG A 19 -5.97 4.25 -0.86
C ARG A 19 -5.02 3.04 -0.88
N ILE A 20 -3.90 3.08 -0.16
CA ILE A 20 -3.00 1.95 0.06
C ILE A 20 -3.77 0.79 0.71
N LEU A 21 -4.56 1.05 1.75
CA LEU A 21 -5.37 0.00 2.38
C LEU A 21 -6.36 -0.64 1.40
N LYS A 22 -7.00 0.17 0.53
CA LYS A 22 -7.91 -0.35 -0.50
C LYS A 22 -7.18 -1.21 -1.53
N VAL A 23 -6.00 -0.78 -1.99
CA VAL A 23 -5.16 -1.56 -2.91
C VAL A 23 -4.74 -2.88 -2.27
N LEU A 24 -4.29 -2.87 -1.01
CA LEU A 24 -3.92 -4.09 -0.28
C LEU A 24 -5.10 -5.05 -0.13
N LYS A 25 -6.29 -4.55 0.22
CA LYS A 25 -7.50 -5.38 0.34
C LYS A 25 -7.90 -5.99 -1.01
N ALA A 26 -7.87 -5.22 -2.09
CA ALA A 26 -8.20 -5.73 -3.41
C ALA A 26 -7.16 -6.73 -3.92
N LEU A 27 -5.88 -6.55 -3.61
CA LEU A 27 -4.84 -7.52 -3.94
C LEU A 27 -5.01 -8.81 -3.15
N ALA A 28 -5.33 -8.73 -1.85
CA ALA A 28 -5.59 -9.90 -1.02
C ALA A 28 -6.78 -10.71 -1.56
N GLU A 29 -7.87 -10.04 -1.93
CA GLU A 29 -9.04 -10.66 -2.58
C GLU A 29 -8.67 -11.31 -3.92
N TYR A 30 -7.88 -10.62 -4.77
CA TYR A 30 -7.43 -11.18 -6.05
C TYR A 30 -6.57 -12.44 -5.88
N LEU A 31 -5.83 -12.53 -4.78
CA LEU A 31 -4.95 -13.66 -4.46
C LEU A 31 -5.64 -14.75 -3.63
N ASP A 32 -6.94 -14.60 -3.34
CA ASP A 32 -7.72 -15.51 -2.49
C ASP A 32 -7.05 -15.78 -1.12
N MET A 33 -6.60 -14.71 -0.46
CA MET A 33 -5.95 -14.76 0.85
C MET A 33 -6.40 -13.63 1.77
N THR A 34 -6.12 -13.77 3.06
CA THR A 34 -6.43 -12.69 4.01
C THR A 34 -5.47 -11.51 3.85
N LEU A 35 -5.91 -10.33 4.30
CA LEU A 35 -5.04 -9.14 4.35
C LEU A 35 -3.82 -9.38 5.26
N GLY A 36 -3.97 -10.19 6.32
CA GLY A 36 -2.89 -10.56 7.22
C GLY A 36 -1.82 -11.38 6.50
N ASP A 37 -2.23 -12.49 5.87
CA ASP A 37 -1.32 -13.37 5.13
C ASP A 37 -0.56 -12.62 4.03
N LEU A 38 -1.25 -11.72 3.30
CA LEU A 38 -0.61 -10.87 2.29
C LEU A 38 0.47 -9.98 2.90
N ILE A 39 0.16 -9.29 4.02
CA ILE A 39 1.11 -8.38 4.67
C ILE A 39 2.31 -9.17 5.22
N GLU A 40 2.07 -10.29 5.89
CA GLU A 40 3.12 -11.15 6.42
C GLU A 40 4.04 -11.65 5.31
N GLY A 41 3.47 -12.12 4.19
CA GLY A 41 4.23 -12.53 3.01
C GLY A 41 5.10 -11.42 2.43
N ILE A 42 4.57 -10.20 2.28
CA ILE A 42 5.34 -9.03 1.84
C ILE A 42 6.50 -8.75 2.81
N VAL A 43 6.23 -8.73 4.11
CA VAL A 43 7.21 -8.41 5.16
C VAL A 43 8.34 -9.43 5.18
N LEU A 44 8.03 -10.73 5.07
CA LEU A 44 9.04 -11.80 5.04
C LEU A 44 10.01 -11.65 3.86
N HIS A 45 9.51 -11.36 2.65
CA HIS A 45 10.38 -11.11 1.49
C HIS A 45 11.25 -9.87 1.70
N VAL A 46 10.67 -8.78 2.21
CA VAL A 46 11.38 -7.51 2.43
C VAL A 46 12.45 -7.64 3.51
N PHE A 47 12.21 -8.41 4.58
CA PHE A 47 13.22 -8.69 5.61
C PHE A 47 14.44 -9.42 5.06
N GLU A 48 14.27 -10.26 4.02
CA GLU A 48 15.37 -10.91 3.30
C GLU A 48 15.94 -10.07 2.14
N GLY A 49 15.45 -8.84 1.93
CA GLY A 49 15.85 -7.98 0.81
C GLY A 49 15.38 -8.49 -0.55
N LYS A 50 14.38 -9.37 -0.59
CA LYS A 50 13.80 -9.93 -1.82
C LYS A 50 12.58 -9.13 -2.27
N ALA A 51 12.32 -9.14 -3.57
CA ALA A 51 11.11 -8.56 -4.13
C ALA A 51 9.89 -9.46 -3.80
N PRO A 52 8.80 -8.91 -3.21
CA PRO A 52 7.62 -9.70 -2.87
C PRO A 52 6.72 -10.05 -4.06
N PHE A 53 6.91 -9.39 -5.20
CA PHE A 53 6.05 -9.53 -6.39
C PHE A 53 6.90 -9.65 -7.65
N ASP A 54 6.45 -10.48 -8.58
CA ASP A 54 6.99 -10.57 -9.94
C ASP A 54 6.35 -9.55 -10.90
N ASP A 55 6.83 -9.49 -12.14
CA ASP A 55 6.32 -8.56 -13.15
C ASP A 55 4.82 -8.73 -13.46
N LYS A 56 4.29 -9.94 -13.33
CA LYS A 56 2.86 -10.22 -13.55
C LYS A 56 2.03 -9.62 -12.43
N PHE A 57 2.44 -9.81 -11.18
CA PHE A 57 1.76 -9.21 -10.03
C PHE A 57 1.92 -7.69 -9.99
N LEU A 58 3.08 -7.15 -10.35
CA LEU A 58 3.28 -5.71 -10.46
C LEU A 58 2.31 -5.07 -11.46
N LYS A 59 2.07 -5.69 -12.62
CA LYS A 59 1.04 -5.23 -13.58
C LYS A 59 -0.35 -5.21 -12.96
N LYS A 60 -0.73 -6.28 -12.25
CA LYS A 60 -2.03 -6.34 -11.56
C LYS A 60 -2.15 -5.26 -10.47
N ILE A 61 -1.09 -5.02 -9.71
CA ILE A 61 -1.05 -3.95 -8.69
C ILE A 61 -1.28 -2.59 -9.36
N GLU A 62 -0.65 -2.31 -10.50
CA GLU A 62 -0.87 -1.05 -11.23
C GLU A 62 -2.32 -0.90 -11.73
N GLU A 63 -2.97 -1.97 -12.19
CA GLU A 63 -4.39 -1.95 -12.53
C GLU A 63 -5.26 -1.60 -11.31
N ILE A 64 -5.01 -2.24 -10.17
CA ILE A 64 -5.75 -1.99 -8.92
C ILE A 64 -5.50 -0.56 -8.42
N LYS A 65 -4.27 -0.06 -8.51
CA LYS A 65 -3.92 1.32 -8.15
C LYS A 65 -4.75 2.33 -8.94
N ARG A 66 -4.96 2.09 -10.24
CA ARG A 66 -5.80 2.97 -11.09
C ARG A 66 -7.25 3.02 -10.61
N VAL A 67 -7.82 1.89 -10.18
CA VAL A 67 -9.20 1.83 -9.64
C VAL A 67 -9.37 2.71 -8.40
N TYR A 68 -8.34 2.82 -7.57
CA TYR A 68 -8.37 3.63 -6.35
C TYR A 68 -7.66 4.97 -6.46
N GLU A 69 -7.26 5.36 -7.67
CA GLU A 69 -6.54 6.59 -7.95
C GLU A 69 -5.30 6.74 -7.04
N LEU A 70 -4.58 5.65 -6.77
CA LEU A 70 -3.36 5.68 -5.95
C LEU A 70 -2.17 6.13 -6.79
N ASP A 71 -1.79 7.39 -6.60
CA ASP A 71 -0.66 8.09 -7.24
C ASP A 71 0.62 8.06 -6.39
N LEU A 72 0.64 7.31 -5.29
CA LEU A 72 1.81 7.14 -4.44
C LEU A 72 2.77 6.09 -5.00
N ASP A 73 4.06 6.29 -4.70
CA ASP A 73 5.18 5.46 -5.14
C ASP A 73 6.28 5.46 -4.07
N TYR A 74 7.41 4.80 -4.36
CA TYR A 74 8.51 4.67 -3.40
C TYR A 74 9.15 6.02 -3.03
N THR A 75 9.10 7.04 -3.91
CA THR A 75 9.68 8.36 -3.64
C THR A 75 8.93 9.11 -2.55
N HIS A 76 7.68 8.71 -2.28
CA HIS A 76 6.81 9.23 -1.25
C HIS A 76 6.99 8.58 0.13
N SER A 77 7.85 7.55 0.21
CA SER A 77 8.12 6.84 1.47
C SER A 77 8.59 7.80 2.56
N HIS A 78 8.02 7.64 3.76
CA HIS A 78 8.26 8.48 4.95
C HIS A 78 7.94 9.99 4.78
N LYS A 79 7.27 10.40 3.70
CA LYS A 79 6.85 11.80 3.45
C LYS A 79 5.35 12.04 3.63
N LEU A 80 4.57 10.98 3.92
CA LEU A 80 3.13 11.06 4.06
C LEU A 80 2.73 11.68 5.40
N ILE A 81 2.10 12.86 5.35
CA ILE A 81 1.53 13.55 6.50
C ILE A 81 0.01 13.44 6.49
N GLU A 82 -0.56 13.27 7.66
CA GLU A 82 -2.02 13.22 7.77
C GLU A 82 -2.61 14.63 7.63
N LYS A 83 -3.62 14.77 6.77
CA LYS A 83 -4.38 16.02 6.68
C LYS A 83 -5.03 16.28 8.04
N LYS A 84 -4.65 17.39 8.69
CA LYS A 84 -5.31 17.82 9.93
C LYS A 84 -6.81 18.00 9.62
N SER A 85 -7.66 17.27 10.31
CA SER A 85 -9.09 17.60 10.36
C SER A 85 -9.21 19.02 10.90
N LYS A 86 -9.87 19.90 10.15
CA LYS A 86 -10.37 21.16 10.71
C LYS A 86 -11.51 20.85 11.68
#